data_AF-K1ZGD0-F1
#
_entry.id   AF-K1ZGD0-F1
#
_cell.length_a   1.000
_cell.length_b   1.000
_cell.length_c   1.000
_cell.angle_alpha   90.00
_cell.angle_beta   90.00
_cell.angle_gamma   90.00
#
_symmetry.space_group_name_H-M   'P 1'
#
loop_
_entity.id
_entity.type
_entity.pdbx_description
1 polymer ?
#
loop_
_entity_poly.entity_id
_entity_poly.type
_entity_poly.pdbx_seq_one_letter_code
_entity_poly.pdbx_strand_id
1 'polypeptide(L)'
;MGYNDESAESYYWELFSGEEYLGSLYEIVCADPTEAFTVYTDLKQSGMDQPSAGTINEVNNYGEASFYFNDTVKTTDIFIIVLGENRVFAFNYASAYHNNFKELFSSLK
;
A
#
# COMPACT_ATOMS: atom_id res chain seq x y z
N MET A 1 25.14 20.86 3.80
CA MET A 1 25.42 19.44 3.49
C MET A 1 24.26 18.98 2.64
N GLY A 2 24.45 18.81 1.34
CA GLY A 2 23.42 18.29 0.47
C GLY A 2 23.31 16.80 0.73
N TYR A 3 22.19 16.37 1.32
CA TYR A 3 21.81 14.97 1.26
C TYR A 3 21.48 14.69 -0.21
N ASN A 4 22.31 13.87 -0.84
CA ASN A 4 21.88 13.16 -2.04
C ASN A 4 20.75 12.25 -1.56
N ASP A 5 19.52 12.70 -1.79
CA ASP A 5 18.31 11.91 -1.61
C ASP A 5 18.41 10.80 -2.67
N GLU A 6 18.84 9.61 -2.27
CA GLU A 6 18.57 8.42 -3.07
C GLU A 6 17.06 8.19 -2.97
N SER A 7 16.33 8.96 -3.79
CA SER A 7 14.88 9.04 -3.79
C SER A 7 14.29 7.64 -3.89
N ALA A 8 13.43 7.26 -2.93
CA ALA A 8 12.67 6.02 -2.99
C ALA A 8 12.15 5.75 -4.41
N GLU A 9 12.48 4.58 -4.95
CA GLU A 9 12.09 4.23 -6.31
C GLU A 9 10.69 3.63 -6.28
N SER A 10 9.80 4.17 -7.11
CA SER A 10 8.43 3.66 -7.22
C SER A 10 8.21 2.91 -8.52
N TYR A 11 7.54 1.79 -8.40
CA TYR A 11 7.19 0.90 -9.49
C TYR A 11 5.67 0.65 -9.46
N TYR A 12 5.09 0.47 -10.64
CA TYR A 12 3.65 0.22 -10.80
C TYR A 12 3.41 -1.04 -11.62
N TRP A 13 2.51 -1.89 -11.12
CA TRP A 13 2.03 -3.06 -11.84
C TRP A 13 0.52 -3.12 -11.83
N GLU A 14 -0.02 -3.56 -12.97
CA GLU A 14 -1.38 -4.04 -13.08
C GLU A 14 -1.38 -5.55 -12.85
N LEU A 15 -2.37 -6.02 -12.09
CA LEU A 15 -2.50 -7.41 -11.69
C LEU A 15 -3.67 -8.03 -12.45
N PHE A 16 -3.40 -9.16 -13.11
CA PHE A 16 -4.38 -9.86 -13.95
C PHE A 16 -4.46 -11.34 -13.59
N SER A 17 -5.65 -11.93 -13.81
CA SER A 17 -5.87 -13.38 -13.86
C SER A 17 -6.34 -13.75 -15.26
N GLY A 18 -5.42 -14.20 -16.11
CA GLY A 18 -5.71 -14.35 -17.54
C GLY A 18 -5.97 -12.97 -18.18
N GLU A 19 -7.17 -12.78 -18.74
CA GLU A 19 -7.61 -11.50 -19.33
C GLU A 19 -8.33 -10.58 -18.33
N GLU A 20 -8.59 -11.07 -17.11
CA GLU A 20 -9.36 -10.34 -16.09
C GLU A 20 -8.45 -9.43 -15.26
N TYR A 21 -8.75 -8.12 -15.23
CA TYR A 21 -8.09 -7.16 -14.36
C TYR A 21 -8.55 -7.35 -12.91
N LEU A 22 -7.59 -7.59 -12.02
CA LEU A 22 -7.83 -7.80 -10.59
C LEU A 22 -7.61 -6.53 -9.77
N GLY A 23 -6.65 -5.70 -10.17
CA GLY A 23 -6.23 -4.52 -9.42
C GLY A 23 -4.84 -4.05 -9.82
N SER A 24 -4.24 -3.20 -8.98
CA SER A 24 -2.90 -2.67 -9.18
C SER A 24 -2.11 -2.63 -7.88
N LEU A 25 -0.80 -2.55 -8.04
CA LEU A 25 0.19 -2.46 -6.98
C LEU A 25 1.16 -1.33 -7.30
N TYR A 26 1.41 -0.47 -6.31
CA TYR A 26 2.61 0.34 -6.25
C TYR A 26 3.59 -0.28 -5.24
N GLU A 27 4.84 -0.49 -5.65
CA GLU A 27 5.94 -0.84 -4.75
C GLU A 27 6.87 0.36 -4.68
N ILE A 28 7.15 0.79 -3.46
CA ILE A 28 8.11 1.83 -3.16
C ILE A 28 9.29 1.14 -2.50
N VAL A 29 10.43 1.13 -3.18
CA VAL A 29 11.69 0.57 -2.69
C VAL A 29 12.49 1.67 -2.02
N CYS A 30 12.78 1.49 -0.74
CA CYS A 30 13.52 2.44 0.07
C CYS A 30 14.95 1.94 0.32
N ALA A 31 15.85 2.88 0.60
CA ALA A 31 17.26 2.61 0.87
C ALA A 31 17.44 1.73 2.11
N ASP A 32 16.61 1.93 3.14
CA ASP A 32 16.64 1.18 4.39
C ASP A 32 15.25 1.10 5.07
N PRO A 33 15.12 0.26 6.13
CA PRO A 33 13.85 0.14 6.86
C PRO A 33 13.36 1.41 7.54
N THR A 34 14.25 2.36 7.87
CA THR A 34 13.85 3.63 8.49
C THR A 34 13.13 4.50 7.47
N GLU A 35 13.66 4.60 6.26
CA GLU A 35 13.00 5.32 5.17
C GLU A 35 11.67 4.67 4.79
N ALA A 36 11.61 3.33 4.71
CA ALA A 36 10.35 2.61 4.45
C ALA A 36 9.29 2.91 5.52
N PHE A 37 9.69 2.93 6.80
CA PHE A 37 8.80 3.32 7.89
C PHE A 37 8.33 4.78 7.75
N THR A 38 9.22 5.70 7.38
CA THR A 38 8.86 7.11 7.11
C THR A 38 7.82 7.20 5.99
N VAL A 39 8.04 6.58 4.84
CA VAL A 39 7.09 6.55 3.71
C VAL A 39 5.74 5.98 4.15
N TYR A 40 5.74 4.87 4.88
CA TYR A 40 4.52 4.26 5.41
C TYR A 40 3.75 5.23 6.31
N THR A 41 4.43 5.91 7.24
CA THR A 41 3.79 6.86 8.15
C THR A 41 3.30 8.12 7.44
N ASP A 42 4.02 8.58 6.41
CA ASP A 42 3.63 9.75 5.61
C ASP A 42 2.36 9.45 4.79
N LEU A 43 2.26 8.27 4.19
CA LEU A 43 1.05 7.82 3.50
C LEU A 43 -0.14 7.72 4.46
N LYS A 44 0.08 7.15 5.66
CA LYS A 44 -0.94 7.07 6.70
C LYS A 44 -1.43 8.46 7.11
N GLN A 45 -0.50 9.37 7.40
CA GLN A 45 -0.79 10.74 7.81
C GLN A 45 -1.54 11.49 6.69
N SER A 46 -1.11 11.34 5.43
CA SER A 46 -1.79 11.93 4.28
C SER A 46 -3.26 11.50 4.17
N GLY A 47 -3.56 10.24 4.47
CA GLY A 47 -4.94 9.75 4.54
C GLY A 47 -5.72 10.31 5.74
N MET A 48 -5.08 10.45 6.91
CA MET A 48 -5.69 11.04 8.11
C MET A 48 -6.00 12.53 7.95
N ASP A 49 -5.18 13.26 7.19
CA ASP A 49 -5.35 14.69 6.91
C ASP A 49 -6.50 14.98 5.93
N GLN A 50 -7.10 13.94 5.35
CA GLN A 50 -8.18 14.03 4.38
C GLN A 50 -9.45 13.27 4.85
N PRO A 51 -10.05 13.62 6.00
CA PRO A 51 -11.16 12.88 6.58
C PRO A 51 -12.46 12.91 5.74
N SER A 52 -12.57 13.84 4.78
CA SER A 52 -13.67 13.85 3.80
C SER A 52 -13.50 12.83 2.68
N ALA A 53 -12.26 12.43 2.37
CA ALA A 53 -11.95 11.47 1.32
C ALA A 53 -12.06 10.02 1.80
N GLY A 54 -11.82 9.76 3.09
CA GLY A 54 -11.88 8.41 3.63
C GLY A 54 -11.50 8.32 5.10
N THR A 55 -11.44 7.09 5.58
CA THR A 55 -10.97 6.78 6.93
C THR A 55 -9.84 5.75 6.89
N ILE A 56 -8.88 5.89 7.81
CA ILE A 56 -7.81 4.92 8.00
C ILE A 56 -8.28 3.85 8.98
N ASN A 57 -8.07 2.59 8.62
CA ASN A 57 -8.27 1.44 9.50
C ASN A 57 -6.97 0.64 9.60
N GLU A 58 -6.25 0.80 10.70
CA GLU A 58 -4.99 0.12 10.94
C GLU A 58 -5.19 -1.38 11.21
N VAL A 59 -4.38 -2.19 10.53
CA VAL A 59 -4.42 -3.65 10.62
C VAL A 59 -3.00 -4.19 10.67
N ASN A 60 -2.62 -4.92 11.70
CA ASN A 60 -1.24 -5.43 11.82
C ASN A 60 -1.16 -6.91 11.45
N ASN A 61 -1.86 -7.29 10.38
CA ASN A 61 -2.00 -8.68 9.95
C ASN A 61 -1.14 -9.03 8.72
N TYR A 62 -0.53 -8.04 8.08
CA TYR A 62 0.28 -8.21 6.87
C TYR A 62 1.57 -7.41 6.99
N GLY A 63 2.67 -7.96 6.46
CA GLY A 63 3.99 -7.37 6.57
C GLY A 63 4.40 -7.09 8.02
N GLU A 64 5.19 -6.05 8.23
CA GLU A 64 5.54 -5.52 9.56
C GLU A 64 4.43 -4.62 10.13
N ALA A 65 3.70 -3.92 9.27
CA ALA A 65 2.53 -3.12 9.61
C ALA A 65 1.66 -2.94 8.35
N SER A 66 0.35 -2.72 8.53
CA SER A 66 -0.52 -2.36 7.41
C SER A 66 -1.70 -1.48 7.81
N PHE A 67 -2.30 -0.79 6.85
CA PHE A 67 -3.57 -0.11 7.06
C PHE A 67 -4.40 -0.10 5.79
N TYR A 68 -5.72 -0.13 5.98
CA TYR A 68 -6.67 0.17 4.92
C TYR A 68 -6.96 1.67 4.87
N PHE A 69 -7.16 2.18 3.67
CA PHE A 69 -7.84 3.46 3.45
C PHE A 69 -9.24 3.19 2.88
N ASN A 70 -10.26 3.46 3.67
CA ASN A 70 -11.65 3.29 3.26
C ASN A 70 -12.13 4.57 2.56
N ASP A 71 -12.06 4.57 1.24
CA ASP A 71 -12.49 5.70 0.39
C ASP A 71 -14.01 5.90 0.46
N THR A 72 -14.47 7.15 0.56
CA THR A 72 -15.91 7.49 0.65
C THR A 72 -16.63 7.38 -0.68
N VAL A 73 -15.91 7.45 -1.80
CA VAL A 73 -16.43 7.39 -3.18
C VAL A 73 -16.27 5.98 -3.75
N LYS A 74 -15.07 5.39 -3.66
CA LYS A 74 -14.70 4.08 -4.21
C LYS A 74 -14.99 2.95 -3.24
N THR A 75 -16.24 2.83 -2.80
CA THR A 75 -16.65 1.91 -1.71
C THR A 75 -16.61 0.42 -2.08
N THR A 76 -16.48 0.08 -3.36
CA THR A 76 -16.32 -1.29 -3.84
C THR A 76 -14.87 -1.71 -4.02
N ASP A 77 -13.94 -0.75 -3.93
CA ASP A 77 -12.51 -0.98 -4.07
C ASP A 77 -11.87 -1.02 -2.68
N ILE A 78 -10.81 -1.81 -2.56
CA ILE A 78 -10.00 -1.91 -1.37
C ILE A 78 -8.67 -1.23 -1.63
N PHE A 79 -8.29 -0.33 -0.74
CA PHE A 79 -6.96 0.28 -0.70
C PHE A 79 -6.26 -0.20 0.57
N ILE A 80 -5.11 -0.86 0.42
CA ILE A 80 -4.31 -1.32 1.55
C ILE A 80 -2.85 -0.98 1.31
N ILE A 81 -2.23 -0.46 2.36
CA ILE A 81 -0.82 -0.14 2.41
C ILE A 81 -0.17 -1.16 3.36
N VAL A 82 0.90 -1.81 2.93
CA VAL A 82 1.65 -2.82 3.67
C VAL A 82 3.11 -2.38 3.73
N LEU A 83 3.66 -2.31 4.94
CA LEU A 83 5.08 -2.13 5.20
C LEU A 83 5.78 -3.50 5.20
N GLY A 84 6.79 -3.65 4.36
CA GLY A 84 7.80 -4.72 4.43
C GLY A 84 9.15 -4.14 4.83
N GLU A 85 10.18 -4.99 4.93
CA GLU A 85 11.50 -4.65 5.49
C GLU A 85 12.05 -3.30 5.00
N ASN A 86 12.28 -3.14 3.69
CA ASN A 86 12.71 -1.87 3.08
C ASN A 86 11.77 -1.41 1.95
N ARG A 87 10.50 -1.81 2.03
CA ARG A 87 9.52 -1.61 0.96
C ARG A 87 8.17 -1.20 1.50
N VAL A 88 7.45 -0.37 0.75
CA VAL A 88 6.04 -0.08 1.00
C VAL A 88 5.23 -0.49 -0.22
N PHE A 89 4.24 -1.35 0.01
CA PHE A 89 3.32 -1.83 -1.02
C PHE A 89 1.96 -1.16 -0.86
N ALA A 90 1.46 -0.49 -1.89
CA ALA A 90 0.12 0.08 -1.91
C ALA A 90 -0.72 -0.61 -2.99
N PHE A 91 -1.77 -1.31 -2.56
CA PHE A 91 -2.65 -2.07 -3.44
C PHE A 91 -3.98 -1.34 -3.63
N ASN A 92 -4.53 -1.43 -4.85
CA ASN A 92 -5.92 -1.12 -5.16
C ASN A 92 -6.56 -2.29 -5.90
N TYR A 93 -7.71 -2.78 -5.46
CA TYR A 93 -8.40 -3.88 -6.13
C TYR A 93 -9.88 -3.92 -5.80
N ALA A 94 -10.69 -4.54 -6.65
CA ALA A 94 -12.10 -4.71 -6.37
C ALA A 94 -12.30 -5.70 -5.21
N SER A 95 -13.21 -5.36 -4.27
CA SER A 95 -13.52 -6.18 -3.08
C SER A 95 -13.89 -7.64 -3.39
N ALA A 96 -14.41 -7.92 -4.59
CA ALA A 96 -14.68 -9.27 -5.08
C ALA A 96 -13.43 -10.18 -5.09
N TYR A 97 -12.24 -9.60 -5.28
CA TYR A 97 -10.96 -10.33 -5.34
C TYR A 97 -10.21 -10.34 -4.01
N HIS A 98 -10.84 -9.91 -2.92
CA HIS A 98 -10.16 -9.75 -1.63
C HIS A 98 -9.49 -11.03 -1.12
N ASN A 99 -10.06 -12.20 -1.39
CA ASN A 99 -9.43 -13.47 -1.01
C ASN A 99 -8.16 -13.76 -1.83
N ASN A 100 -8.14 -13.46 -3.14
CA ASN A 100 -6.94 -13.59 -3.97
C ASN A 100 -5.81 -12.69 -3.45
N PHE A 101 -6.14 -11.46 -3.06
CA PHE A 101 -5.17 -10.50 -2.56
C PHE A 101 -4.64 -10.83 -1.15
N LYS A 102 -5.44 -11.46 -0.29
CA LYS A 102 -4.96 -11.94 1.01
C LYS A 102 -3.79 -12.90 0.90
N GLU A 103 -3.85 -13.83 -0.05
CA GLU A 103 -2.76 -14.77 -0.31
C GLU A 103 -1.50 -14.04 -0.78
N LEU A 104 -1.66 -13.03 -1.65
CA LEU A 104 -0.57 -12.18 -2.10
C LEU A 104 0.09 -11.45 -0.93
N PHE A 105 -0.67 -10.83 -0.03
CA PHE A 105 -0.12 -10.08 1.11
C PHE A 105 0.69 -10.97 2.06
N SER A 106 0.25 -12.21 2.28
CA SER A 106 0.97 -13.16 3.12
C SER A 106 2.32 -13.60 2.52
N SER A 107 2.57 -13.33 1.24
CA SER A 107 3.84 -13.63 0.57
C SER A 107 4.84 -12.47 0.59
N LEU A 108 4.39 -11.26 0.94
CA LEU A 108 5.23 -10.07 1.02
C LEU A 108 6.10 -10.14 2.28
N LYS A 109 7.39 -9.84 2.12
CA LYS A 109 8.35 -9.67 3.20
C LYS A 109 8.82 -8.22 3.21
#